data_AF-A0A059Y049-F1
#
_entry.id   AF-A0A059Y049-F1
#
_cell.length_a   1.000
_cell.length_b   1.000
_cell.length_c   1.000
_cell.angle_alpha   90.00
_cell.angle_beta   90.00
_cell.angle_gamma   90.00
#
_symmetry.space_group_name_H-M   'P 1'
#
loop_
_entity.id
_entity.type
_entity.pdbx_description
1 polymer ?
#
loop_
_entity_poly.entity_id
_entity_poly.type
_entity_poly.pdbx_seq_one_letter_code
_entity_poly.pdbx_strand_id
1 'polypeptide(L)'
;MSPEMNDCEKRSGLPKSGEAFQGEDSCPDCRIFSLRQTAGCDPGSACVRTGYARHIDRFFRKNPFLALHFWQDEYFEVRAIVTRYLPPGILRRMMRDPDETVRMNVALFLPPGDLVRMMGDPDREVRIRVAGRLPYALLPRMARDPDYGVRLQVARRISPSGLFCLLDDEDSQVRQVVARRILAPHHRIFQRDPDPLVRLAMLERGDEESWLEAVSDPDLRVRFFLVEHACGEALWQLTQDPDPYLREMARKRWEQECSADARRKAS
;
A
#
# COMPACT_ATOMS: atom_id res chain seq x y z
N MET A 1 -0.31 -56.42 -12.24
CA MET A 1 0.72 -55.45 -12.66
C MET A 1 0.23 -54.08 -12.21
N SER A 2 0.61 -53.71 -10.99
CA SER A 2 0.25 -52.45 -10.35
C SER A 2 1.37 -51.44 -10.61
N PRO A 3 1.10 -50.16 -10.91
CA PRO A 3 2.17 -49.19 -11.10
C PRO A 3 2.72 -48.77 -9.74
N GLU A 4 4.04 -48.89 -9.61
CA GLU A 4 4.84 -48.44 -8.48
C GLU A 4 4.70 -46.92 -8.29
N MET A 5 4.28 -46.49 -7.10
CA MET A 5 4.31 -45.09 -6.68
C MET A 5 5.73 -44.73 -6.24
N ASN A 6 6.24 -43.63 -6.78
CA ASN A 6 7.57 -43.08 -6.52
C ASN A 6 7.85 -42.87 -5.02
N ASP A 7 8.93 -43.48 -4.53
CA ASP A 7 9.46 -43.44 -3.16
C ASP A 7 10.17 -42.11 -2.79
N CYS A 8 9.84 -40.99 -3.44
CA CYS A 8 10.49 -39.70 -3.21
C CYS A 8 9.72 -38.74 -2.27
N GLU A 9 8.47 -39.07 -1.89
CA GLU A 9 7.62 -38.23 -1.03
C GLU A 9 7.73 -38.55 0.48
N LYS A 10 8.62 -39.45 0.90
CA LYS A 10 8.74 -39.88 2.31
C LYS A 10 9.92 -39.29 3.10
N ARG A 11 10.63 -38.27 2.58
CA ARG A 11 11.82 -37.68 3.26
C ARG A 11 11.75 -36.17 3.54
N SER A 12 10.56 -35.59 3.66
CA SER A 12 10.40 -34.22 4.16
C SER A 12 9.35 -34.19 5.27
N GLY A 13 9.75 -34.61 6.47
CA GLY A 13 8.99 -34.37 7.70
C GLY A 13 9.04 -32.90 8.12
N LEU A 14 8.71 -31.99 7.21
CA LEU A 14 8.56 -30.57 7.51
C LEU A 14 7.15 -30.37 8.09
N PRO A 15 7.02 -29.92 9.35
CA PRO A 15 5.71 -29.61 9.92
C PRO A 15 5.02 -28.54 9.06
N LYS A 16 3.74 -28.75 8.75
CA LYS A 16 2.92 -27.73 8.09
C LYS A 16 2.84 -26.51 9.02
N SER A 17 2.88 -25.32 8.43
CA SER A 17 2.63 -24.04 9.11
C SER A 17 1.42 -24.17 10.05
N GLY A 18 1.67 -24.16 11.36
CA GLY A 18 0.64 -24.36 12.38
C GLY A 18 0.90 -25.49 13.39
N GLU A 19 1.88 -26.38 13.18
CA GLU A 19 2.34 -27.26 14.27
C GLU A 19 3.18 -26.44 15.25
N ALA A 20 2.50 -25.93 16.27
CA ALA A 20 3.09 -25.21 17.37
C ALA A 20 4.22 -26.04 18.02
N PHE A 21 5.29 -25.34 18.39
CA PHE A 21 6.25 -25.73 19.43
C PHE A 21 5.60 -26.67 20.45
N GLN A 22 6.09 -27.91 20.55
CA GLN A 22 5.61 -28.95 21.47
C GLN A 22 6.03 -28.66 22.93
N GLY A 23 5.78 -27.44 23.41
CA GLY A 23 6.07 -27.04 24.78
C GLY A 23 7.57 -27.03 25.13
N GLU A 24 7.83 -26.80 26.41
CA GLU A 24 9.16 -26.58 27.02
C GLU A 24 10.17 -27.71 26.73
N ASP A 25 9.70 -28.89 26.32
CA ASP A 25 10.49 -30.11 26.11
C ASP A 25 11.50 -30.02 24.97
N SER A 26 11.30 -29.11 24.00
CA SER A 26 12.24 -28.89 22.88
C SER A 26 13.30 -27.82 23.16
N CYS A 27 13.28 -27.22 24.36
CA CYS A 27 14.30 -26.23 24.74
C CYS A 27 15.74 -26.77 24.69
N PRO A 28 16.06 -27.99 25.17
CA PRO A 28 17.43 -28.50 25.17
C PRO A 28 18.09 -28.56 23.79
N ASP A 29 17.31 -28.79 22.74
CA ASP A 29 17.79 -28.88 21.35
C ASP A 29 17.87 -27.51 20.65
N CYS A 30 17.39 -26.45 21.31
CA CYS A 30 17.41 -25.11 20.74
C CYS A 30 18.83 -24.51 20.75
N ARG A 31 19.23 -23.90 19.63
CA ARG A 31 20.53 -23.19 19.49
C ARG A 31 20.75 -22.07 20.52
N ILE A 32 19.68 -21.56 21.15
CA ILE A 32 19.73 -20.51 22.18
C ILE A 32 19.86 -21.10 23.59
N PHE A 33 19.70 -22.42 23.78
CA PHE A 33 19.61 -23.04 25.10
C PHE A 33 20.79 -22.69 26.02
N SER A 34 22.02 -22.77 25.50
CA SER A 34 23.24 -22.41 26.25
C SER A 34 23.32 -20.94 26.64
N LEU A 35 22.61 -20.06 25.92
CA LEU A 35 22.55 -18.61 26.14
C LEU A 35 21.23 -18.17 26.79
N ARG A 36 20.36 -19.09 27.20
CA ARG A 36 18.96 -18.78 27.57
C ARG A 36 18.84 -17.73 28.67
N GLN A 37 19.70 -17.79 29.70
CA GLN A 37 19.69 -16.85 30.81
C GLN A 37 20.17 -15.46 30.37
N THR A 38 21.31 -15.40 29.68
CA THR A 38 21.91 -14.14 29.21
C THR A 38 21.09 -13.48 28.11
N ALA A 39 20.44 -14.26 27.24
CA ALA A 39 19.57 -13.76 26.18
C ALA A 39 18.15 -13.41 26.66
N GLY A 40 17.82 -13.68 27.93
CA GLY A 40 16.47 -13.51 28.46
C GLY A 40 15.43 -14.29 27.66
N CYS A 41 15.78 -15.51 27.24
CA CYS A 41 14.90 -16.40 26.50
C CYS A 41 13.84 -16.98 27.43
N ASP A 42 12.58 -16.87 27.02
CA ASP A 42 11.41 -17.35 27.76
C ASP A 42 10.36 -17.85 26.75
N PRO A 43 10.01 -19.15 26.74
CA PRO A 43 8.97 -19.69 25.85
C PRO A 43 7.64 -18.92 25.90
N GLY A 44 7.27 -18.39 27.07
CA GLY A 44 6.02 -17.66 27.29
C GLY A 44 6.05 -16.21 26.79
N SER A 45 7.22 -15.64 26.50
CA SER A 45 7.31 -14.21 26.15
C SER A 45 8.37 -13.83 25.10
N ALA A 46 9.53 -14.47 25.05
CA ALA A 46 10.62 -14.13 24.14
C ALA A 46 11.38 -15.40 23.73
N CYS A 47 10.91 -16.05 22.65
CA CYS A 47 11.46 -17.32 22.17
C CYS A 47 11.52 -17.33 20.64
N VAL A 48 12.58 -17.89 20.07
CA VAL A 48 12.77 -18.03 18.62
C VAL A 48 12.11 -19.27 18.02
N ARG A 49 11.69 -20.24 18.85
CA ARG A 49 11.07 -21.51 18.43
C ARG A 49 9.56 -21.56 18.62
N THR A 50 8.94 -20.46 19.01
CA THR A 50 7.48 -20.36 19.20
C THR A 50 6.76 -20.01 17.90
N GLY A 51 5.50 -20.45 17.74
CA GLY A 51 4.65 -20.04 16.61
C GLY A 51 4.13 -18.60 16.70
N TYR A 52 4.35 -17.90 17.81
CA TYR A 52 3.90 -16.53 17.99
C TYR A 52 4.97 -15.53 17.53
N ALA A 53 4.79 -14.94 16.34
CA ALA A 53 5.71 -13.96 15.76
C ALA A 53 6.09 -12.81 16.72
N ARG A 54 5.16 -12.39 17.60
CA ARG A 54 5.43 -11.35 18.62
C ARG A 54 6.50 -11.74 19.64
N HIS A 55 6.60 -13.03 19.98
CA HIS A 55 7.63 -13.51 20.91
C HIS A 55 9.00 -13.58 20.22
N ILE A 56 9.03 -14.00 18.95
CA ILE A 56 10.25 -14.01 18.14
C ILE A 56 10.78 -12.58 17.96
N ASP A 57 9.91 -11.63 17.60
CA ASP A 57 10.26 -10.21 17.46
C ASP A 57 10.74 -9.62 18.80
N ARG A 58 10.07 -9.93 19.93
CA ARG A 58 10.53 -9.52 21.26
C ARG A 58 11.92 -10.05 21.58
N PHE A 59 12.21 -11.31 21.23
CA PHE A 59 13.52 -11.91 21.43
C PHE A 59 14.62 -11.17 20.65
N PHE A 60 14.42 -10.94 19.34
CA PHE A 60 15.44 -10.27 18.51
C PHE A 60 15.56 -8.77 18.78
N ARG A 61 14.50 -8.10 19.27
CA ARG A 61 14.63 -6.72 19.78
C ARG A 61 15.61 -6.62 20.95
N LYS A 62 15.63 -7.62 21.84
CA LYS A 62 16.58 -7.69 22.95
C LYS A 62 17.96 -8.18 22.52
N ASN A 63 18.00 -9.06 21.51
CA ASN A 63 19.22 -9.74 21.06
C ASN A 63 19.50 -9.53 19.56
N PRO A 64 19.65 -8.28 19.07
CA PRO A 64 19.79 -8.01 17.64
C PRO A 64 21.09 -8.60 17.05
N PHE A 65 22.14 -8.71 17.86
CA PHE A 65 23.43 -9.30 17.46
C PHE A 65 23.33 -10.78 17.08
N LEU A 66 22.28 -11.49 17.53
CA LEU A 66 22.07 -12.90 17.18
C LEU A 66 21.46 -13.08 15.80
N ALA A 67 20.85 -12.05 15.20
CA ALA A 67 20.09 -12.14 13.95
C ALA A 67 20.87 -12.82 12.80
N LEU A 68 22.18 -12.55 12.70
CA LEU A 68 23.04 -13.13 11.67
C LEU A 68 23.17 -14.66 11.77
N HIS A 69 22.86 -15.28 12.90
CA HIS A 69 22.86 -16.73 13.04
C HIS A 69 21.55 -17.40 12.58
N PHE A 70 20.52 -16.59 12.26
CA PHE A 70 19.15 -17.05 12.00
C PHE A 70 18.62 -16.67 10.60
N TRP A 71 19.43 -16.07 9.74
CA TRP A 71 18.97 -15.68 8.39
C TRP A 71 18.66 -16.86 7.44
N GLN A 72 19.16 -18.07 7.77
CA GLN A 72 18.84 -19.34 7.10
C GLN A 72 18.04 -20.27 8.01
N ASP A 73 17.36 -19.72 9.01
CA ASP A 73 16.54 -20.56 9.90
C ASP A 73 15.43 -21.26 9.10
N GLU A 74 15.05 -22.45 9.53
CA GLU A 74 14.01 -23.25 8.87
C GLU A 74 12.66 -22.53 8.90
N TYR A 75 12.40 -21.74 9.95
CA TYR A 75 11.13 -21.04 10.13
C TYR A 75 11.16 -19.71 9.41
N PHE A 76 10.23 -19.51 8.47
CA PHE A 76 10.20 -18.30 7.66
C PHE A 76 9.90 -17.07 8.51
N GLU A 77 9.12 -17.18 9.59
CA GLU A 77 8.84 -16.08 10.51
C GLU A 77 10.11 -15.59 11.18
N VAL A 78 11.00 -16.50 11.57
CA VAL A 78 12.32 -16.16 12.12
C VAL A 78 13.13 -15.42 11.06
N ARG A 79 13.26 -15.99 9.84
CA ARG A 79 14.00 -15.35 8.73
C ARG A 79 13.45 -13.96 8.42
N ALA A 80 12.13 -13.80 8.38
CA ALA A 80 11.45 -12.54 8.11
C ALA A 80 11.74 -11.49 9.19
N ILE A 81 11.61 -11.86 10.46
CA ILE A 81 11.84 -10.96 11.60
C ILE A 81 13.29 -10.50 11.67
N VAL A 82 14.25 -11.39 11.39
CA VAL A 82 15.66 -11.02 11.52
C VAL A 82 16.13 -10.04 10.46
N THR A 83 15.47 -9.96 9.30
CA THR A 83 15.86 -9.07 8.17
C THR A 83 16.20 -7.64 8.61
N ARG A 84 15.46 -7.07 9.54
CA ARG A 84 15.65 -5.69 10.03
C ARG A 84 16.97 -5.43 10.75
N TYR A 85 17.65 -6.50 11.17
CA TYR A 85 18.93 -6.46 11.87
C TYR A 85 20.10 -6.93 10.99
N LEU A 86 19.81 -7.40 9.78
CA LEU A 86 20.83 -8.00 8.91
C LEU A 86 21.56 -6.93 8.08
N PRO A 87 22.87 -7.13 7.82
CA PRO A 87 23.61 -6.25 6.95
C PRO A 87 23.14 -6.40 5.49
N PRO A 88 23.31 -5.36 4.64
CA PRO A 88 22.85 -5.38 3.25
C PRO A 88 23.35 -6.56 2.42
N GLY A 89 24.58 -7.03 2.68
CA GLY A 89 25.15 -8.19 1.98
C GLY A 89 24.35 -9.48 2.17
N ILE A 90 23.74 -9.66 3.34
CA ILE A 90 22.88 -10.83 3.63
C ILE A 90 21.48 -10.62 3.04
N LEU A 91 20.91 -9.42 3.17
CA LEU A 91 19.61 -9.10 2.54
C LEU A 91 19.61 -9.35 1.03
N ARG A 92 20.71 -9.03 0.33
CA ARG A 92 20.88 -9.36 -1.09
C ARG A 92 20.79 -10.87 -1.38
N ARG A 93 21.23 -11.72 -0.46
CA ARG A 93 21.12 -13.19 -0.62
C ARG A 93 19.69 -13.68 -0.36
N MET A 94 18.96 -12.98 0.51
CA MET A 94 17.57 -13.30 0.86
C MET A 94 16.52 -12.78 -0.14
N MET A 95 16.91 -12.03 -1.17
CA MET A 95 15.95 -11.55 -2.21
C MET A 95 15.23 -12.69 -2.95
N ARG A 96 15.77 -13.92 -2.88
CA ARG A 96 15.19 -15.13 -3.49
C ARG A 96 14.77 -16.15 -2.44
N ASP A 97 14.52 -15.70 -1.20
CA ASP A 97 13.95 -16.58 -0.18
C ASP A 97 12.67 -17.23 -0.75
N PRO A 98 12.44 -18.54 -0.53
CA PRO A 98 11.24 -19.20 -1.03
C PRO A 98 9.93 -18.56 -0.54
N ASP A 99 9.96 -17.98 0.67
CA ASP A 99 8.79 -17.40 1.32
C ASP A 99 8.59 -15.92 0.96
N GLU A 100 7.40 -15.55 0.50
CA GLU A 100 7.06 -14.18 0.13
C GLU A 100 7.07 -13.22 1.31
N THR A 101 6.72 -13.66 2.53
CA THR A 101 6.77 -12.82 3.73
C THR A 101 8.21 -12.43 4.06
N VAL A 102 9.17 -13.34 3.85
CA VAL A 102 10.60 -13.03 3.97
C VAL A 102 11.00 -12.03 2.88
N ARG A 103 10.65 -12.26 1.60
CA ARG A 103 10.99 -11.33 0.50
C ARG A 103 10.36 -9.94 0.69
N MET A 104 9.14 -9.87 1.22
CA MET A 104 8.46 -8.63 1.61
C MET A 104 9.28 -7.88 2.67
N ASN A 105 9.74 -8.56 3.71
CA ASN A 105 10.58 -7.97 4.74
C ASN A 105 11.96 -7.55 4.20
N VAL A 106 12.57 -8.34 3.31
CA VAL A 106 13.79 -7.94 2.59
C VAL A 106 13.55 -6.63 1.84
N ALA A 107 12.45 -6.50 1.09
CA ALA A 107 12.11 -5.28 0.37
C ALA A 107 11.92 -4.05 1.28
N LEU A 108 11.63 -4.22 2.58
CA LEU A 108 11.54 -3.12 3.55
C LEU A 108 12.90 -2.61 4.04
N PHE A 109 13.92 -3.46 4.09
CA PHE A 109 15.23 -3.12 4.67
C PHE A 109 16.38 -3.09 3.65
N LEU A 110 16.19 -3.65 2.46
CA LEU A 110 17.18 -3.63 1.39
C LEU A 110 17.51 -2.19 0.98
N PRO A 111 18.78 -1.85 0.68
CA PRO A 111 19.13 -0.53 0.16
C PRO A 111 18.37 -0.18 -1.13
N PRO A 112 17.94 1.08 -1.32
CA PRO A 112 17.11 1.47 -2.46
C PRO A 112 17.68 1.12 -3.83
N GLY A 113 19.02 1.17 -4.00
CA GLY A 113 19.69 0.84 -5.26
C GLY A 113 19.55 -0.63 -5.67
N ASP A 114 19.27 -1.53 -4.73
CA ASP A 114 19.15 -2.97 -5.00
C ASP A 114 17.71 -3.41 -5.25
N LEU A 115 16.72 -2.60 -4.85
CA LEU A 115 15.29 -2.89 -5.03
C LEU A 115 14.91 -3.11 -6.50
N VAL A 116 15.69 -2.55 -7.44
CA VAL A 116 15.52 -2.80 -8.88
C VAL A 116 15.53 -4.30 -9.23
N ARG A 117 16.25 -5.11 -8.45
CA ARG A 117 16.37 -6.57 -8.65
C ARG A 117 15.12 -7.34 -8.20
N MET A 118 14.24 -6.70 -7.43
CA MET A 118 13.00 -7.31 -6.90
C MET A 118 11.73 -6.78 -7.59
N MET A 119 11.87 -5.94 -8.62
CA MET A 119 10.72 -5.39 -9.36
C MET A 119 9.89 -6.46 -10.08
N GLY A 120 10.51 -7.58 -10.45
CA GLY A 120 9.85 -8.71 -11.10
C GLY A 120 9.53 -9.86 -10.14
N ASP A 121 9.42 -9.60 -8.82
CA ASP A 121 9.03 -10.64 -7.88
C ASP A 121 7.67 -11.24 -8.29
N PRO A 122 7.48 -12.57 -8.25
CA PRO A 122 6.19 -13.18 -8.59
C PRO A 122 5.05 -12.69 -7.70
N ASP A 123 5.34 -12.35 -6.45
CA ASP A 123 4.33 -11.91 -5.49
C ASP A 123 4.04 -10.40 -5.61
N ARG A 124 2.75 -10.05 -5.75
CA ARG A 124 2.30 -8.66 -5.88
C ARG A 124 2.58 -7.82 -4.63
N GLU A 125 2.51 -8.40 -3.43
CA GLU A 125 2.76 -7.68 -2.18
C GLU A 125 4.25 -7.32 -2.01
N VAL A 126 5.15 -8.14 -2.53
CA VAL A 126 6.57 -7.79 -2.68
C VAL A 126 6.72 -6.62 -3.66
N ARG A 127 6.12 -6.71 -4.87
CA ARG A 127 6.22 -5.64 -5.88
C ARG A 127 5.65 -4.31 -5.39
N ILE A 128 4.56 -4.32 -4.61
CA ILE A 128 4.02 -3.10 -3.97
C ILE A 128 5.03 -2.48 -3.00
N ARG A 129 5.69 -3.28 -2.15
CA ARG A 129 6.73 -2.79 -1.23
C ARG A 129 7.94 -2.24 -1.98
N VAL A 130 8.34 -2.90 -3.06
CA VAL A 130 9.39 -2.43 -3.96
C VAL A 130 9.00 -1.07 -4.54
N ALA A 131 7.82 -0.95 -5.17
CA ALA A 131 7.30 0.31 -5.69
C ALA A 131 7.16 1.39 -4.61
N GLY A 132 6.96 1.03 -3.35
CA GLY A 132 6.91 1.95 -2.22
C GLY A 132 8.25 2.54 -1.80
N ARG A 133 9.38 1.89 -2.13
CA ARG A 133 10.74 2.34 -1.73
C ARG A 133 11.70 2.57 -2.90
N LEU A 134 11.34 2.16 -4.11
CA LEU A 134 12.17 2.31 -5.31
C LEU A 134 12.53 3.80 -5.51
N PRO A 135 13.77 4.13 -5.90
CA PRO A 135 14.15 5.49 -6.28
C PRO A 135 13.22 6.06 -7.36
N TYR A 136 12.87 7.36 -7.25
CA TYR A 136 11.90 7.99 -8.13
C TYR A 136 12.21 7.82 -9.62
N ALA A 137 13.49 7.90 -10.00
CA ALA A 137 13.94 7.73 -11.38
C ALA A 137 13.67 6.35 -11.98
N LEU A 138 13.42 5.33 -11.14
CA LEU A 138 13.18 3.95 -11.58
C LEU A 138 11.70 3.56 -11.53
N LEU A 139 10.83 4.34 -10.88
CA LEU A 139 9.38 4.10 -10.81
C LEU A 139 8.69 3.95 -12.18
N PRO A 140 9.06 4.69 -13.24
CA PRO A 140 8.44 4.50 -14.56
C PRO A 140 8.54 3.06 -15.08
N ARG A 141 9.55 2.29 -14.65
CA ARG A 141 9.71 0.89 -15.05
C ARG A 141 8.67 -0.06 -14.43
N MET A 142 7.91 0.38 -13.41
CA MET A 142 6.80 -0.36 -12.81
C MET A 142 5.43 0.21 -13.19
N ALA A 143 5.36 1.23 -14.04
CA ALA A 143 4.09 1.88 -14.41
C ALA A 143 3.15 0.98 -15.22
N ARG A 144 3.67 -0.10 -15.80
CA ARG A 144 2.89 -1.11 -16.54
C ARG A 144 2.86 -2.47 -15.84
N ASP A 145 3.03 -2.49 -14.52
CA ASP A 145 2.88 -3.72 -13.75
C ASP A 145 1.47 -4.30 -13.99
N PRO A 146 1.32 -5.63 -14.14
CA PRO A 146 0.00 -6.24 -14.31
C PRO A 146 -0.93 -6.03 -13.11
N ASP A 147 -0.40 -5.83 -11.90
CA ASP A 147 -1.21 -5.61 -10.70
C ASP A 147 -1.51 -4.11 -10.50
N TYR A 148 -2.80 -3.77 -10.41
CA TYR A 148 -3.25 -2.40 -10.21
C TYR A 148 -2.73 -1.80 -8.88
N GLY A 149 -2.53 -2.61 -7.83
CA GLY A 149 -2.00 -2.16 -6.55
C GLY A 149 -0.55 -1.68 -6.65
N VAL A 150 0.25 -2.32 -7.51
CA VAL A 150 1.59 -1.84 -7.86
C VAL A 150 1.49 -0.53 -8.63
N ARG A 151 0.65 -0.45 -9.68
CA ARG A 151 0.48 0.79 -10.47
C ARG A 151 -0.05 1.94 -9.62
N LEU A 152 -0.94 1.67 -8.66
CA LEU A 152 -1.44 2.64 -7.69
C LEU A 152 -0.31 3.15 -6.78
N GLN A 153 0.56 2.26 -6.31
CA GLN A 153 1.71 2.66 -5.51
C GLN A 153 2.72 3.49 -6.32
N VAL A 154 2.90 3.16 -7.61
CA VAL A 154 3.67 3.99 -8.55
C VAL A 154 3.00 5.35 -8.73
N ALA A 155 1.70 5.40 -9.00
CA ALA A 155 0.93 6.63 -9.20
C ALA A 155 0.98 7.57 -7.99
N ARG A 156 1.17 7.06 -6.77
CA ARG A 156 1.33 7.87 -5.55
C ARG A 156 2.69 8.55 -5.45
N ARG A 157 3.74 7.97 -6.06
CA ARG A 157 5.14 8.39 -5.85
C ARG A 157 5.80 8.95 -7.11
N ILE A 158 5.40 8.52 -8.31
CA ILE A 158 6.04 8.92 -9.55
C ILE A 158 6.03 10.45 -9.70
N SER A 159 7.03 11.00 -10.38
CA SER A 159 7.12 12.45 -10.61
C SER A 159 5.89 12.98 -11.34
N PRO A 160 5.54 14.27 -11.20
CA PRO A 160 4.40 14.85 -11.90
C PRO A 160 4.42 14.60 -13.42
N SER A 161 5.60 14.69 -14.05
CA SER A 161 5.77 14.38 -15.48
C SER A 161 5.64 12.89 -15.82
N GLY A 162 5.85 11.99 -14.86
CA GLY A 162 5.65 10.55 -15.08
C GLY A 162 4.18 10.12 -15.01
N LEU A 163 3.30 10.93 -14.42
CA LEU A 163 1.87 10.65 -14.33
C LEU A 163 1.19 10.56 -15.70
N PHE A 164 1.76 11.18 -16.74
CA PHE A 164 1.27 11.05 -18.12
C PHE A 164 1.25 9.61 -18.62
N CYS A 165 2.08 8.72 -18.06
CA CYS A 165 2.08 7.29 -18.42
C CYS A 165 0.89 6.50 -17.84
N LEU A 166 0.11 7.10 -16.94
CA LEU A 166 -0.96 6.46 -16.17
C LEU A 166 -2.32 7.14 -16.37
N LEU A 167 -2.42 8.07 -17.33
CA LEU A 167 -3.66 8.81 -17.61
C LEU A 167 -4.83 7.87 -17.93
N ASP A 168 -4.57 6.91 -18.81
CA ASP A 168 -5.56 5.95 -19.30
C ASP A 168 -5.44 4.58 -18.60
N ASP A 169 -4.97 4.56 -17.34
CA ASP A 169 -4.91 3.30 -16.58
C ASP A 169 -6.30 2.66 -16.53
N GLU A 170 -6.39 1.36 -16.72
CA GLU A 170 -7.66 0.62 -16.68
C GLU A 170 -8.36 0.75 -15.32
N ASP A 171 -7.59 0.88 -14.23
CA ASP A 171 -8.11 0.93 -12.87
C ASP A 171 -8.42 2.37 -12.44
N SER A 172 -9.65 2.59 -11.99
CA SER A 172 -10.11 3.94 -11.61
C SER A 172 -9.44 4.46 -10.35
N GLN A 173 -8.96 3.60 -9.43
CA GLN A 173 -8.21 4.07 -8.26
C GLN A 173 -6.86 4.66 -8.67
N VAL A 174 -6.22 4.07 -9.69
CA VAL A 174 -5.00 4.63 -10.28
C VAL A 174 -5.29 5.98 -10.92
N ARG A 175 -6.30 6.05 -11.81
CA ARG A 175 -6.71 7.31 -12.46
C ARG A 175 -7.11 8.37 -11.45
N GLN A 176 -7.75 8.01 -10.34
CA GLN A 176 -8.09 8.93 -9.26
C GLN A 176 -6.84 9.58 -8.64
N VAL A 177 -5.81 8.78 -8.35
CA VAL A 177 -4.53 9.33 -7.85
C VAL A 177 -3.86 10.22 -8.89
N VAL A 178 -3.95 9.85 -10.17
CA VAL A 178 -3.42 10.66 -11.27
C VAL A 178 -4.14 12.00 -11.35
N ALA A 179 -5.47 12.02 -11.34
CA ALA A 179 -6.29 13.24 -11.35
C ALA A 179 -5.93 14.22 -10.23
N ARG A 180 -5.68 13.69 -9.01
CA ARG A 180 -5.25 14.52 -7.85
C ARG A 180 -3.84 15.10 -7.98
N ARG A 181 -2.94 14.43 -8.70
CA ARG A 181 -1.50 14.77 -8.68
C ARG A 181 -0.99 15.41 -9.96
N ILE A 182 -1.65 15.20 -11.08
CA ILE A 182 -1.19 15.72 -12.36
C ILE A 182 -1.25 17.26 -12.36
N LEU A 183 -0.31 17.89 -13.07
CA LEU A 183 -0.18 19.34 -13.13
C LEU A 183 -1.41 19.96 -13.78
N ALA A 184 -1.86 21.10 -13.27
CA ALA A 184 -2.80 21.95 -14.00
C ALA A 184 -2.15 22.46 -15.30
N PRO A 185 -2.91 22.60 -16.41
CA PRO A 185 -4.35 22.32 -16.55
C PRO A 185 -4.69 20.86 -16.91
N HIS A 186 -3.71 19.95 -16.98
CA HIS A 186 -3.91 18.60 -17.52
C HIS A 186 -4.90 17.73 -16.74
N HIS A 187 -5.17 18.02 -15.46
CA HIS A 187 -6.18 17.29 -14.68
C HIS A 187 -7.58 17.37 -15.32
N ARG A 188 -7.88 18.42 -16.09
CA ARG A 188 -9.18 18.59 -16.79
C ARG A 188 -9.49 17.46 -17.78
N ILE A 189 -8.50 16.68 -18.21
CA ILE A 189 -8.74 15.47 -19.05
C ILE A 189 -9.71 14.47 -18.39
N PHE A 190 -9.74 14.44 -17.05
CA PHE A 190 -10.59 13.56 -16.26
C PHE A 190 -12.03 14.05 -16.09
N GLN A 191 -12.40 15.19 -16.67
CA GLN A 191 -13.76 15.74 -16.56
C GLN A 191 -14.84 14.78 -17.04
N ARG A 192 -14.54 13.99 -18.06
CA ARG A 192 -15.45 12.99 -18.63
C ARG A 192 -15.04 11.56 -18.29
N ASP A 193 -14.23 11.36 -17.23
CA ASP A 193 -13.88 10.02 -16.80
C ASP A 193 -15.16 9.23 -16.49
N PRO A 194 -15.26 7.96 -16.93
CA PRO A 194 -16.45 7.16 -16.64
C PRO A 194 -16.69 6.97 -15.14
N ASP A 195 -15.63 6.96 -14.31
CA ASP A 195 -15.74 6.80 -12.87
C ASP A 195 -15.98 8.17 -12.18
N PRO A 196 -17.11 8.33 -11.46
CA PRO A 196 -17.44 9.57 -10.76
C PRO A 196 -16.43 9.93 -9.66
N LEU A 197 -15.76 8.95 -9.05
CA LEU A 197 -14.73 9.22 -8.05
C LEU A 197 -13.45 9.82 -8.67
N VAL A 198 -13.20 9.59 -9.96
CA VAL A 198 -12.12 10.22 -10.71
C VAL A 198 -12.51 11.65 -11.10
N ARG A 199 -13.77 11.86 -11.55
CA ARG A 199 -14.31 13.21 -11.79
C ARG A 199 -14.27 14.07 -10.52
N LEU A 200 -14.64 13.51 -9.37
CA LEU A 200 -14.50 14.17 -8.06
C LEU A 200 -13.05 14.55 -7.74
N ALA A 201 -12.11 13.62 -7.91
CA ALA A 201 -10.69 13.89 -7.67
C ALA A 201 -10.13 15.01 -8.56
N MET A 202 -10.67 15.18 -9.76
CA MET A 202 -10.38 16.32 -10.63
C MET A 202 -10.99 17.61 -10.05
N LEU A 203 -12.28 17.59 -9.70
CA LEU A 203 -13.03 18.75 -9.20
C LEU A 203 -12.54 19.27 -7.82
N GLU A 204 -11.95 18.40 -6.99
CA GLU A 204 -11.24 18.78 -5.74
C GLU A 204 -10.16 19.85 -5.97
N ARG A 205 -9.65 19.95 -7.20
CA ARG A 205 -8.61 20.90 -7.62
C ARG A 205 -9.10 21.87 -8.71
N GLY A 206 -10.38 21.75 -9.08
CA GLY A 206 -11.01 22.51 -10.15
C GLY A 206 -11.21 23.97 -9.77
N ASP A 207 -11.50 24.75 -10.80
CA ASP A 207 -11.94 26.14 -10.71
C ASP A 207 -13.43 26.28 -11.01
N GLU A 208 -13.94 27.51 -10.94
CA GLU A 208 -15.35 27.82 -11.19
C GLU A 208 -15.83 27.33 -12.56
N GLU A 209 -14.98 27.41 -13.60
CA GLU A 209 -15.28 26.87 -14.93
C GLU A 209 -15.49 25.35 -14.88
N SER A 210 -14.57 24.62 -14.24
CA SER A 210 -14.67 23.17 -14.07
C SER A 210 -15.92 22.75 -13.28
N TRP A 211 -16.31 23.55 -12.28
CA TRP A 211 -17.53 23.31 -11.50
C TRP A 211 -18.79 23.57 -12.31
N LEU A 212 -18.84 24.67 -13.07
CA LEU A 212 -19.96 25.00 -13.97
C LEU A 212 -20.22 23.89 -14.99
N GLU A 213 -19.16 23.33 -15.57
CA GLU A 213 -19.28 22.23 -16.52
C GLU A 213 -19.79 20.93 -15.87
N ALA A 214 -19.68 20.79 -14.55
CA ALA A 214 -20.05 19.60 -13.78
C ALA A 214 -21.38 19.72 -13.01
N VAL A 215 -22.06 20.88 -12.99
CA VAL A 215 -23.33 21.05 -12.25
C VAL A 215 -24.44 20.09 -12.69
N SER A 216 -24.39 19.64 -13.95
CA SER A 216 -25.32 18.66 -14.52
C SER A 216 -24.75 17.23 -14.55
N ASP A 217 -23.70 16.94 -13.77
CA ASP A 217 -23.10 15.59 -13.72
C ASP A 217 -24.18 14.54 -13.36
N PRO A 218 -24.25 13.41 -14.07
CA PRO A 218 -25.28 12.40 -13.81
C PRO A 218 -25.16 11.76 -12.41
N ASP A 219 -23.95 11.70 -11.82
CA ASP A 219 -23.74 11.07 -10.52
C ASP A 219 -24.06 12.04 -9.37
N LEU A 220 -24.95 11.59 -8.48
CA LEU A 220 -25.39 12.35 -7.31
C LEU A 220 -24.23 12.75 -6.39
N ARG A 221 -23.16 11.94 -6.29
CA ARG A 221 -22.01 12.26 -5.43
C ARG A 221 -21.18 13.41 -5.97
N VAL A 222 -21.08 13.53 -7.30
CA VAL A 222 -20.43 14.67 -7.95
C VAL A 222 -21.21 15.94 -7.66
N ARG A 223 -22.52 15.92 -7.88
CA ARG A 223 -23.37 17.08 -7.60
C ARG A 223 -23.40 17.43 -6.12
N PHE A 224 -23.46 16.43 -5.22
CA PHE A 224 -23.35 16.63 -3.77
C PHE A 224 -22.04 17.35 -3.39
N PHE A 225 -20.91 16.89 -3.94
CA PHE A 225 -19.62 17.54 -3.73
C PHE A 225 -19.64 19.00 -4.21
N LEU A 226 -20.21 19.29 -5.38
CA LEU A 226 -20.34 20.66 -5.86
C LEU A 226 -21.23 21.51 -4.95
N VAL A 227 -22.34 20.97 -4.43
CA VAL A 227 -23.16 21.69 -3.45
C VAL A 227 -22.33 22.02 -2.21
N GLU A 228 -21.45 21.15 -1.76
CA GLU A 228 -20.59 21.41 -0.59
C GLU A 228 -19.43 22.39 -0.87
N HIS A 229 -18.91 22.45 -2.10
CA HIS A 229 -17.63 23.13 -2.38
C HIS A 229 -17.70 24.26 -3.41
N ALA A 230 -18.56 24.17 -4.42
CA ALA A 230 -18.64 25.17 -5.48
C ALA A 230 -19.17 26.50 -4.95
N CYS A 231 -18.82 27.62 -5.56
CA CYS A 231 -19.32 28.96 -5.22
C CYS A 231 -19.86 29.67 -6.47
N GLY A 232 -20.37 30.89 -6.29
CA GLY A 232 -20.76 31.74 -7.43
C GLY A 232 -21.84 31.11 -8.31
N GLU A 233 -21.67 31.19 -9.63
CA GLU A 233 -22.71 30.75 -10.57
C GLU A 233 -22.97 29.24 -10.48
N ALA A 234 -21.94 28.42 -10.23
CA ALA A 234 -22.09 26.97 -10.10
C ALA A 234 -23.01 26.60 -8.92
N LEU A 235 -22.83 27.25 -7.77
CA LEU A 235 -23.71 27.03 -6.61
C LEU A 235 -25.13 27.51 -6.88
N TRP A 236 -25.29 28.66 -7.55
CA TRP A 236 -26.60 29.18 -7.91
C TRP A 236 -27.38 28.21 -8.80
N GLN A 237 -26.75 27.62 -9.83
CA GLN A 237 -27.41 26.63 -10.69
C GLN A 237 -27.88 25.39 -9.91
N LEU A 238 -27.09 24.95 -8.92
CA LEU A 238 -27.44 23.82 -8.05
C LEU A 238 -28.67 24.07 -7.15
N THR A 239 -29.11 25.33 -6.98
CA THR A 239 -30.40 25.65 -6.29
C THR A 239 -31.64 25.18 -7.06
N GLN A 240 -31.43 24.66 -8.27
CA GLN A 240 -32.42 24.07 -9.16
C GLN A 240 -32.13 22.59 -9.44
N ASP A 241 -31.25 21.93 -8.67
CA ASP A 241 -30.92 20.51 -8.86
C ASP A 241 -32.20 19.64 -8.91
N PRO A 242 -32.28 18.65 -9.81
CA PRO A 242 -33.43 17.74 -9.87
C PRO A 242 -33.63 16.94 -8.58
N ASP A 243 -32.56 16.66 -7.82
CA ASP A 243 -32.65 16.01 -6.52
C ASP A 243 -33.15 17.00 -5.44
N PRO A 244 -34.29 16.73 -4.78
CA PRO A 244 -34.86 17.65 -3.81
C PRO A 244 -33.96 17.95 -2.61
N TYR A 245 -33.13 16.99 -2.19
CA TYR A 245 -32.25 17.15 -1.04
C TYR A 245 -31.06 18.04 -1.38
N LEU A 246 -30.39 17.78 -2.52
CA LEU A 246 -29.31 18.63 -3.02
C LEU A 246 -29.79 20.06 -3.27
N ARG A 247 -30.97 20.20 -3.88
CA ARG A 247 -31.58 21.51 -4.15
C ARG A 247 -31.82 22.34 -2.90
N GLU A 248 -32.38 21.73 -1.86
CA GLU A 248 -32.62 22.40 -0.58
C GLU A 248 -31.31 22.78 0.12
N MET A 249 -30.31 21.89 0.07
CA MET A 249 -28.98 22.15 0.62
C MET A 249 -28.28 23.30 -0.10
N ALA A 250 -28.33 23.32 -1.44
CA ALA A 250 -27.76 24.38 -2.26
C ALA A 250 -28.41 25.75 -1.98
N ARG A 251 -29.74 25.80 -1.81
CA ARG A 251 -30.47 27.04 -1.45
C ARG A 251 -30.00 27.61 -0.13
N LYS A 252 -29.89 26.78 0.91
CA LYS A 252 -29.38 27.20 2.23
C LYS A 252 -27.97 27.75 2.13
N ARG A 253 -27.09 27.10 1.35
CA ARG A 253 -25.72 27.56 1.17
C ARG A 253 -25.64 28.86 0.38
N TRP A 254 -26.44 29.00 -0.68
CA TRP A 254 -26.51 30.21 -1.49
C TRP A 254 -26.96 31.43 -0.68
N GLU A 255 -27.94 31.27 0.22
CA GLU A 255 -28.39 32.32 1.14
C GLU A 255 -27.28 32.77 2.11
N GLN A 256 -26.48 31.82 2.61
CA GLN A 256 -25.34 32.11 3.48
C GLN A 256 -24.25 32.87 2.75
N GLU A 257 -23.94 32.48 1.51
CA GLU A 257 -22.93 33.14 0.66
C GLU A 257 -23.35 34.58 0.32
N CYS A 258 -24.59 34.78 -0.13
CA CYS A 258 -25.15 36.12 -0.39
C CYS A 258 -25.11 37.02 0.85
N SER A 259 -25.46 36.47 2.02
CA SER A 259 -25.44 37.19 3.29
C SER A 259 -24.02 37.60 3.71
N ALA A 260 -23.02 36.74 3.48
CA ALA A 260 -21.62 37.02 3.77
C ALA A 260 -21.06 38.12 2.85
N ASP A 261 -21.38 38.07 1.56
CA ASP A 261 -20.96 39.06 0.57
C ASP A 261 -21.57 40.44 0.82
N ALA A 262 -22.85 40.50 1.20
CA ALA A 262 -23.49 41.76 1.60
C ALA A 262 -22.79 42.42 2.80
N ARG A 263 -22.34 41.62 3.78
CA ARG A 263 -21.57 42.14 4.93
C ARG A 263 -20.19 42.65 4.54
N ARG A 264 -19.49 41.96 3.63
CA ARG A 264 -18.17 42.39 3.12
C ARG A 264 -18.25 43.71 2.36
N LYS A 265 -19.30 43.93 1.57
CA LYS A 265 -19.48 45.19 0.81
C LYS A 265 -19.89 46.39 1.68
N ALA A 266 -20.35 46.14 2.91
CA ALA A 266 -20.76 47.18 3.85
C ALA A 266 -19.67 47.58 4.86
N SER A 267 -18.50 46.90 4.84
CA SER A 267 -17.31 47.19 5.65
C SER A 267 -16.24 47.89 4.82
#